data_AF-T1G7U2-F1
#
_entry.id   AF-T1G7U2-F1
#
_cell.length_a   1.000
_cell.length_b   1.000
_cell.length_c   1.000
_cell.angle_alpha   90.00
_cell.angle_beta   90.00
_cell.angle_gamma   90.00
#
_symmetry.space_group_name_H-M   'P 1'
#
loop_
_entity.id
_entity.type
_entity.pdbx_description
1 polymer ?
#
loop_
_entity_poly.entity_id
_entity_poly.type
_entity_poly.pdbx_seq_one_letter_code
_entity_poly.pdbx_strand_id
1 'polypeptide(L)'
;MPGLLKLPSRNRNYDSIHYLCTVKFLDDSEALSVTYQRDTKGRFLIDYVCSSIDLLEKDYFGLKYTDADKQECWIDPLKSIYSQLKGISNPLLFFHVKFYPEDPSVIKEEITRYQLFLQVRKDLEENRLICSLQDALLFSAYIVQGRDNLPYSASPPSLTHQPSSPAWKYILYVKLPSSLKGYEENIYQLHRKLKGMKPAEAEFNFLKKASTLPSFGIDPYIVQDIKGDQLYLTVTPQGIVSFVDNQATNTYYW
;
A
#
# COMPACT_ATOMS: atom_id res chain seq x y z
N MET A 1 -68.22 10.98 -25.18
CA MET A 1 -67.00 11.81 -25.10
C MET A 1 -66.28 11.51 -23.78
N PRO A 2 -65.36 10.53 -23.73
CA PRO A 2 -64.47 10.35 -22.58
C PRO A 2 -63.32 11.35 -22.65
N GLY A 3 -63.06 12.05 -21.54
CA GLY A 3 -62.02 13.07 -21.45
C GLY A 3 -60.62 12.49 -21.62
N LEU A 4 -59.83 13.12 -22.50
CA LEU A 4 -58.39 12.87 -22.65
C LEU A 4 -57.66 13.15 -21.33
N LEU A 5 -57.16 12.09 -20.70
CA LEU A 5 -56.08 12.18 -19.72
C LEU A 5 -54.87 12.81 -20.40
N LYS A 6 -54.52 14.04 -19.99
CA LYS A 6 -53.25 14.68 -20.37
C LYS A 6 -52.10 13.83 -19.82
N LEU A 7 -51.31 13.27 -20.74
CA LEU A 7 -50.00 12.68 -20.43
C LEU A 7 -49.13 13.73 -19.71
N PRO A 8 -48.37 13.35 -18.66
CA PRO A 8 -47.44 14.26 -18.04
C PRO A 8 -46.33 14.59 -19.05
N SER A 9 -46.37 15.81 -19.57
CA SER A 9 -45.35 16.39 -20.42
C SER A 9 -44.20 16.93 -19.58
N ARG A 10 -43.14 16.13 -19.46
CA ARG A 10 -41.74 16.55 -19.65
C ARG A 10 -40.83 15.38 -19.30
N ASN A 11 -40.44 14.65 -20.34
CA ASN A 11 -39.20 13.89 -20.32
C ASN A 11 -38.05 14.89 -20.15
N ARG A 12 -37.64 15.17 -18.92
CA ARG A 12 -36.29 15.67 -18.68
C ARG A 12 -35.41 14.42 -18.67
N ASN A 13 -34.81 14.10 -19.81
CA ASN A 13 -33.55 13.38 -19.79
C ASN A 13 -32.58 14.26 -18.99
N TYR A 14 -32.48 14.01 -17.69
CA TYR A 14 -31.27 14.35 -16.97
C TYR A 14 -30.22 13.43 -17.59
N ASP A 15 -29.39 13.95 -18.49
CA ASP A 15 -28.05 13.41 -18.63
C ASP A 15 -27.50 13.36 -17.20
N SER A 16 -27.38 12.16 -16.65
CA SER A 16 -26.95 11.98 -15.27
C SER A 16 -25.58 12.62 -15.16
N ILE A 17 -25.44 13.67 -14.33
CA ILE A 17 -24.15 14.32 -14.14
C ILE A 17 -23.18 13.25 -13.64
N HIS A 18 -22.16 13.01 -14.46
CA HIS A 18 -21.12 12.05 -14.19
C HIS A 18 -19.93 12.78 -13.56
N TYR A 19 -19.41 12.21 -12.48
CA TYR A 19 -18.21 12.65 -11.80
C TYR A 19 -17.06 11.72 -12.14
N LEU A 20 -15.83 12.22 -12.04
CA LEU A 20 -14.62 11.47 -12.34
C LEU A 20 -13.71 11.45 -11.10
N CYS A 21 -13.07 10.31 -10.86
CA CYS A 21 -11.92 10.22 -9.97
C CYS A 21 -10.84 9.33 -10.59
N THR A 22 -9.61 9.48 -10.12
CA THR A 22 -8.45 8.71 -10.58
C THR A 22 -7.91 7.87 -9.43
N VAL A 23 -7.56 6.61 -9.69
CA VAL A 23 -7.04 5.68 -8.69
C VAL A 23 -5.63 5.23 -9.09
N LYS A 24 -4.66 5.40 -8.18
CA LYS A 24 -3.30 4.85 -8.33
C LYS A 24 -3.16 3.53 -7.59
N PHE A 25 -2.53 2.56 -8.25
CA PHE A 25 -2.27 1.23 -7.70
C PHE A 25 -0.91 1.15 -6.99
N LEU A 26 -0.68 0.04 -6.28
CA LEU A 26 0.54 -0.21 -5.50
C LEU A 26 1.77 -0.56 -6.34
N ASP A 27 1.56 -1.00 -7.57
CA ASP A 27 2.61 -1.37 -8.54
C ASP A 27 3.06 -0.20 -9.42
N ASP A 28 2.53 1.01 -9.17
CA ASP A 28 2.73 2.21 -9.99
C ASP A 28 2.31 2.03 -11.46
N SER A 29 1.39 1.09 -11.73
CA SER A 29 0.75 0.95 -13.05
C SER A 29 -0.09 2.18 -13.42
N GLU A 30 -0.57 2.21 -14.66
CA GLU A 30 -1.40 3.31 -15.16
C GLU A 30 -2.61 3.54 -14.25
N ALA A 31 -2.83 4.80 -13.89
CA ALA A 31 -3.89 5.14 -12.97
C ALA A 31 -5.28 4.92 -13.63
N LEU A 32 -6.17 4.27 -12.89
CA LEU A 32 -7.52 3.97 -13.37
C LEU A 32 -8.43 5.19 -13.21
N SER A 33 -9.00 5.65 -14.32
CA SER A 33 -10.04 6.68 -14.32
C SER A 33 -11.42 6.04 -14.16
N VAL A 34 -12.16 6.46 -13.13
CA VAL A 34 -13.48 5.91 -12.80
C VAL A 34 -14.55 6.99 -12.85
N THR A 35 -15.57 6.75 -13.66
CA THR A 35 -16.76 7.61 -13.75
C THR A 35 -17.86 7.08 -12.84
N TYR A 36 -18.48 7.96 -12.04
CA TYR A 36 -19.54 7.59 -11.10
C TYR A 36 -20.69 8.61 -11.07
N GLN A 37 -21.84 8.19 -10.58
CA GLN A 37 -23.01 9.06 -10.39
C GLN A 37 -23.07 9.56 -8.94
N ARG A 38 -23.84 10.63 -8.71
CA ARG A 38 -23.94 11.30 -7.40
C ARG A 38 -24.22 10.37 -6.21
N ASP A 39 -25.06 9.37 -6.42
CA ASP A 39 -25.51 8.46 -5.35
C ASP A 39 -24.73 7.14 -5.31
N THR A 40 -23.76 6.95 -6.21
CA THR A 40 -22.89 5.77 -6.24
C THR A 40 -22.12 5.66 -4.92
N LYS A 41 -22.19 4.48 -4.30
CA LYS A 41 -21.58 4.18 -3.00
C LYS A 41 -20.09 3.89 -3.11
N GLY A 42 -19.33 4.17 -2.05
CA GLY A 42 -17.91 3.86 -1.98
C GLY A 42 -17.60 2.38 -2.23
N ARG A 43 -18.50 1.47 -1.81
CA ARG A 43 -18.37 0.03 -2.07
C ARG A 43 -18.23 -0.29 -3.56
N PHE A 44 -19.00 0.39 -4.43
CA PHE A 44 -18.91 0.20 -5.88
C PHE A 44 -17.50 0.53 -6.40
N LEU A 45 -16.92 1.64 -5.96
CA LEU A 45 -15.59 2.05 -6.39
C LEU A 45 -14.53 1.06 -5.93
N ILE A 46 -14.58 0.62 -4.67
CA ILE A 46 -13.64 -0.37 -4.12
C ILE A 46 -13.76 -1.69 -4.89
N ASP A 47 -14.99 -2.19 -5.11
CA ASP A 47 -15.22 -3.42 -5.85
C ASP A 47 -14.76 -3.32 -7.31
N TYR A 48 -14.99 -2.19 -7.96
CA TYR A 48 -14.57 -1.94 -9.34
C TYR A 48 -13.05 -1.94 -9.47
N VAL A 49 -12.34 -1.23 -8.58
CA VAL A 49 -10.87 -1.19 -8.53
C VAL A 49 -10.31 -2.58 -8.28
N CYS A 50 -10.82 -3.32 -7.29
CA CYS A 50 -10.36 -4.69 -7.03
C CYS A 50 -10.60 -5.63 -8.22
N SER A 51 -11.75 -5.50 -8.89
CA SER A 51 -12.07 -6.33 -10.05
C SER A 51 -11.19 -6.02 -11.26
N SER A 52 -10.72 -4.78 -11.41
CA SER A 52 -9.79 -4.41 -12.51
C SER A 52 -8.40 -5.05 -12.40
N ILE A 53 -8.08 -5.63 -11.24
CA ILE A 53 -6.82 -6.35 -10.97
C ILE A 53 -7.07 -7.80 -10.51
N ASP A 54 -8.25 -8.35 -10.83
CA ASP A 54 -8.66 -9.73 -10.49
C ASP A 54 -8.55 -10.11 -9.00
N LEU A 55 -8.74 -9.13 -8.11
CA LEU A 55 -8.59 -9.32 -6.66
C LEU A 55 -9.91 -9.73 -6.00
N LEU A 56 -9.95 -10.97 -5.51
CA LEU A 56 -11.13 -11.57 -4.84
C LEU A 56 -11.17 -11.32 -3.33
N GLU A 57 -10.03 -11.38 -2.64
CA GLU A 57 -9.92 -11.18 -1.18
C GLU A 57 -9.85 -9.67 -0.84
N LYS A 58 -10.91 -8.94 -1.16
CA LYS A 58 -10.96 -7.47 -1.12
C LYS A 58 -10.93 -6.88 0.28
N ASP A 59 -11.27 -7.66 1.30
CA ASP A 59 -11.48 -7.18 2.66
C ASP A 59 -10.21 -6.65 3.32
N TYR A 60 -9.02 -6.95 2.78
CA TYR A 60 -7.75 -6.40 3.25
C TYR A 60 -7.47 -4.98 2.75
N PHE A 61 -8.18 -4.49 1.73
CA PHE A 61 -7.81 -3.29 0.98
C PHE A 61 -8.84 -2.16 1.10
N GLY A 62 -8.40 -0.97 0.74
CA GLY A 62 -9.25 0.20 0.65
C GLY A 62 -8.65 1.27 -0.27
N LEU A 63 -9.34 2.41 -0.31
CA LEU A 63 -8.90 3.58 -1.07
C LEU A 63 -8.67 4.73 -0.11
N LYS A 64 -7.46 5.29 -0.09
CA LYS A 64 -7.15 6.55 0.60
C LYS A 64 -7.29 7.73 -0.36
N TYR A 65 -7.70 8.88 0.16
CA TYR A 65 -7.68 10.16 -0.54
C TYR A 65 -7.27 11.26 0.44
N THR A 66 -6.79 12.39 -0.08
CA THR A 66 -6.52 13.58 0.73
C THR A 66 -7.73 14.50 0.66
N ASP A 67 -8.33 14.84 1.78
CA ASP A 67 -9.49 15.73 1.85
C ASP A 67 -9.12 17.22 1.68
N ALA A 68 -10.12 18.10 1.76
CA ALA A 68 -9.92 19.54 1.63
C ALA A 68 -9.05 20.15 2.75
N ASP A 69 -8.99 19.49 3.91
CA ASP A 69 -8.20 19.88 5.08
C ASP A 69 -6.81 19.21 5.10
N LYS A 70 -6.41 18.61 3.97
CA LYS A 70 -5.14 17.90 3.76
C LYS A 70 -4.95 16.69 4.66
N GLN A 71 -6.04 16.09 5.13
CA GLN A 71 -6.02 14.87 5.92
C GLN A 71 -6.18 13.64 5.04
N GLU A 72 -5.46 12.58 5.35
CA GLU A 72 -5.65 11.29 4.69
C GLU A 72 -6.92 10.61 5.22
N CYS A 73 -7.87 10.35 4.32
CA CYS A 73 -9.14 9.73 4.61
C CYS A 73 -9.30 8.43 3.84
N TRP A 74 -9.88 7.42 4.49
CA TRP A 74 -10.34 6.21 3.80
C TRP A 74 -11.72 6.44 3.18
N ILE A 75 -11.95 5.91 1.98
CA ILE A 75 -13.29 5.79 1.42
C ILE A 75 -14.13 4.86 2.30
N ASP A 76 -15.23 5.42 2.81
CA ASP A 76 -16.28 4.72 3.50
C ASP A 76 -17.16 3.99 2.48
N PRO A 77 -17.26 2.65 2.54
CA PRO A 77 -18.04 1.87 1.59
C PRO A 77 -19.54 2.16 1.63
N LEU A 78 -20.07 2.67 2.75
CA LEU A 78 -21.50 2.89 2.98
C LEU A 78 -21.98 4.29 2.56
N LYS A 79 -21.06 5.25 2.40
CA LYS A 79 -21.35 6.63 1.97
C LYS A 79 -21.24 6.76 0.45
N SER A 80 -21.87 7.79 -0.12
CA SER A 80 -21.70 8.06 -1.55
C SER A 80 -20.31 8.63 -1.83
N ILE A 81 -19.72 8.28 -2.97
CA ILE A 81 -18.39 8.78 -3.39
C ILE A 81 -18.43 10.31 -3.48
N TYR A 82 -19.48 10.85 -4.09
CA TYR A 82 -19.67 12.29 -4.24
C TYR A 82 -19.65 13.05 -2.91
N SER A 83 -20.29 12.51 -1.87
CA SER A 83 -20.34 13.17 -0.56
C SER A 83 -18.97 13.25 0.12
N GLN A 84 -18.11 12.25 -0.12
CA GLN A 84 -16.79 12.12 0.50
C GLN A 84 -15.73 12.95 -0.24
N LEU A 85 -15.84 13.04 -1.56
CA LEU A 85 -14.89 13.78 -2.42
C LEU A 85 -15.35 15.22 -2.72
N LYS A 86 -16.37 15.71 -2.00
CA LYS A 86 -16.95 17.03 -2.23
C LYS A 86 -15.90 18.12 -2.02
N GLY A 87 -15.76 19.00 -3.00
CA GLY A 87 -14.82 20.13 -2.94
C GLY A 87 -13.39 19.78 -3.36
N ILE A 88 -13.11 18.52 -3.70
CA ILE A 88 -11.81 18.10 -4.24
C ILE A 88 -11.87 18.21 -5.77
N SER A 89 -11.00 19.04 -6.35
CA SER A 89 -10.83 19.11 -7.80
C SER A 89 -10.00 17.92 -8.27
N ASN A 90 -10.46 17.20 -9.29
CA ASN A 90 -9.83 15.99 -9.84
C ASN A 90 -9.37 15.00 -8.75
N PRO A 91 -10.32 14.39 -8.00
CA PRO A 91 -9.97 13.52 -6.88
C PRO A 91 -9.01 12.40 -7.28
N LEU A 92 -7.87 12.35 -6.60
CA LEU A 92 -6.87 11.30 -6.72
C LEU A 92 -6.95 10.40 -5.48
N LEU A 93 -7.17 9.11 -5.71
CA LEU A 93 -7.22 8.08 -4.68
C LEU A 93 -6.07 7.11 -4.85
N PHE A 94 -5.68 6.47 -3.76
CA PHE A 94 -4.59 5.50 -3.69
C PHE A 94 -5.12 4.18 -3.16
N PHE A 95 -4.92 3.10 -3.92
CA PHE A 95 -5.20 1.75 -3.48
C PHE A 95 -4.16 1.34 -2.45
N HIS A 96 -4.61 0.94 -1.27
CA HIS A 96 -3.77 0.62 -0.11
C HIS A 96 -4.30 -0.59 0.64
N VAL A 97 -3.41 -1.30 1.34
CA VAL A 97 -3.82 -2.26 2.37
C VAL A 97 -4.34 -1.48 3.57
N LYS A 98 -5.52 -1.86 4.04
CA LYS A 98 -6.18 -1.30 5.21
C LYS A 98 -6.06 -2.21 6.43
N PHE A 99 -6.12 -3.52 6.20
CA PHE A 99 -6.05 -4.53 7.26
C PHE A 99 -4.92 -5.50 6.93
N TYR A 100 -3.89 -5.49 7.76
CA TYR A 100 -2.73 -6.36 7.60
C TYR A 100 -2.97 -7.66 8.38
N PRO A 101 -2.93 -8.83 7.75
CA PRO A 101 -3.08 -10.09 8.47
C PRO A 101 -1.84 -10.38 9.32
N GLU A 102 -2.02 -10.79 10.58
CA GLU A 102 -0.90 -11.17 11.46
C GLU A 102 -0.08 -12.33 10.88
N ASP A 103 -0.75 -13.29 10.24
CA ASP A 103 -0.12 -14.38 9.49
C ASP A 103 -0.45 -14.27 8.00
N PRO A 104 0.51 -13.90 7.13
CA PRO A 104 0.32 -13.85 5.68
C PRO A 104 -0.08 -15.19 5.05
N SER A 105 0.12 -16.33 5.74
CA SER A 105 -0.24 -17.66 5.24
C SER A 105 -1.75 -17.89 5.12
N VAL A 106 -2.57 -17.07 5.79
CA VAL A 106 -4.03 -17.15 5.71
C VAL A 106 -4.57 -16.64 4.38
N ILE A 107 -3.80 -15.84 3.65
CA ILE A 107 -4.16 -15.31 2.33
C ILE A 107 -4.06 -16.44 1.30
N LYS A 108 -5.16 -16.71 0.60
CA LYS A 108 -5.25 -17.84 -0.33
C LYS A 108 -4.74 -17.48 -1.71
N GLU A 109 -5.11 -16.33 -2.24
CA GLU A 109 -4.79 -15.93 -3.60
C GLU A 109 -3.37 -15.36 -3.70
N GLU A 110 -2.64 -15.77 -4.74
CA GLU A 110 -1.30 -15.25 -5.01
C GLU A 110 -1.32 -13.75 -5.29
N ILE A 111 -2.32 -13.27 -6.05
CA ILE A 111 -2.47 -11.84 -6.34
C ILE A 111 -2.68 -11.01 -5.06
N THR A 112 -3.41 -11.53 -4.08
CA THR A 112 -3.62 -10.87 -2.78
C THR A 112 -2.30 -10.75 -2.01
N ARG A 113 -1.52 -11.84 -1.97
CA ARG A 113 -0.17 -11.82 -1.35
C ARG A 113 0.74 -10.85 -2.06
N TYR A 114 0.69 -10.81 -3.39
CA TYR A 114 1.48 -9.87 -4.18
C TYR A 114 1.14 -8.40 -3.86
N GLN A 115 -0.14 -8.05 -3.78
CA GLN A 115 -0.56 -6.69 -3.42
C GLN A 115 -0.12 -6.32 -1.99
N LEU A 116 -0.21 -7.25 -1.04
CA LEU A 116 0.31 -7.04 0.32
C LEU A 116 1.84 -6.85 0.31
N PHE A 117 2.58 -7.63 -0.49
CA PHE A 117 4.02 -7.48 -0.67
C PHE A 117 4.39 -6.09 -1.19
N LEU A 118 3.67 -5.60 -2.22
CA LEU A 118 3.90 -4.25 -2.76
C LEU A 118 3.69 -3.15 -1.73
N GLN A 119 2.64 -3.26 -0.92
CA GLN A 119 2.39 -2.32 0.18
C GLN A 119 3.52 -2.35 1.20
N VAL A 120 3.90 -3.53 1.71
CA VAL A 120 4.89 -3.65 2.78
C VAL A 120 6.29 -3.24 2.28
N ARG A 121 6.59 -3.45 0.99
CA ARG A 121 7.78 -2.88 0.34
C ARG A 121 7.74 -1.36 0.37
N LYS A 122 6.62 -0.74 0.01
CA LYS A 122 6.47 0.73 0.08
C LYS A 122 6.61 1.22 1.52
N ASP A 123 6.06 0.50 2.48
CA ASP A 123 6.21 0.78 3.92
C ASP A 123 7.70 0.74 4.33
N LEU A 124 8.49 -0.19 3.80
CA LEU A 124 9.94 -0.26 4.00
C LEU A 124 10.67 0.94 3.36
N GLU A 125 10.34 1.31 2.12
CA GLU A 125 10.93 2.44 1.38
C GLU A 125 10.62 3.82 2.01
N GLU A 126 9.49 3.92 2.69
CA GLU A 126 9.02 5.11 3.40
C GLU A 126 9.43 5.13 4.88
N ASN A 127 10.18 4.12 5.35
CA ASN A 127 10.59 3.93 6.75
C ASN A 127 9.41 3.75 7.73
N ARG A 128 8.25 3.28 7.25
CA ARG A 128 7.12 2.87 8.08
C ARG A 128 7.31 1.45 8.65
N LEU A 129 7.95 0.55 7.90
CA LEU A 129 8.38 -0.76 8.39
C LEU A 129 9.79 -0.67 9.01
N ILE A 130 9.84 -0.38 10.31
CA ILE A 130 11.08 -0.33 11.08
C ILE A 130 11.67 -1.73 11.22
N CYS A 131 12.92 -1.92 10.80
CA CYS A 131 13.63 -3.20 10.87
C CYS A 131 15.13 -3.02 11.16
N SER A 132 15.81 -4.11 11.52
CA SER A 132 17.26 -4.10 11.71
C SER A 132 17.99 -4.00 10.36
N LEU A 133 19.27 -3.62 10.38
CA LEU A 133 20.09 -3.62 9.17
C LEU A 133 20.12 -5.01 8.50
N GLN A 134 20.20 -6.09 9.28
CA GLN A 134 20.22 -7.45 8.74
C GLN A 134 18.91 -7.80 8.03
N ASP A 135 17.78 -7.40 8.61
CA ASP A 135 16.46 -7.60 8.01
C ASP A 135 16.32 -6.79 6.71
N ALA A 136 16.77 -5.53 6.73
CA ALA A 136 16.81 -4.69 5.53
C ALA A 136 17.60 -5.34 4.38
N LEU A 137 18.80 -5.89 4.65
CA LEU A 137 19.60 -6.58 3.62
C LEU A 137 18.89 -7.82 3.08
N LEU A 138 18.21 -8.57 3.96
CA LEU A 138 17.43 -9.74 3.58
C LEU A 138 16.20 -9.37 2.75
N PHE A 139 15.48 -8.32 3.13
CA PHE A 139 14.35 -7.78 2.37
C PHE A 139 14.78 -7.34 0.97
N SER A 140 15.89 -6.61 0.84
CA SER A 140 16.44 -6.25 -0.46
C SER A 140 16.74 -7.49 -1.32
N ALA A 141 17.29 -8.55 -0.72
CA ALA A 141 17.55 -9.79 -1.45
C ALA A 141 16.25 -10.47 -1.95
N TYR A 142 15.20 -10.51 -1.13
CA TYR A 142 13.89 -11.02 -1.57
C TYR A 142 13.26 -10.16 -2.67
N ILE A 143 13.35 -8.83 -2.59
CA ILE A 143 12.78 -7.93 -3.60
C ILE A 143 13.49 -8.13 -4.95
N VAL A 144 14.82 -8.23 -4.94
CA VAL A 144 15.62 -8.52 -6.15
C VAL A 144 15.25 -9.89 -6.72
N GLN A 145 15.08 -10.91 -5.87
CA GLN A 145 14.66 -12.25 -6.27
C GLN A 145 13.25 -12.25 -6.91
N GLY A 146 12.31 -11.49 -6.34
CA GLY A 146 10.91 -11.45 -6.74
C GLY A 146 10.64 -10.67 -8.03
N ARG A 147 11.15 -9.43 -8.14
CA ARG A 147 10.83 -8.55 -9.28
C ARG A 147 11.82 -8.63 -10.42
N ASP A 148 13.11 -8.68 -10.09
CA ASP A 148 14.14 -8.30 -11.05
C ASP A 148 14.70 -9.49 -11.84
N ASN A 149 14.44 -10.73 -11.39
CA ASN A 149 14.98 -11.99 -11.95
C ASN A 149 16.45 -11.82 -12.40
N LEU A 150 17.22 -11.02 -11.65
CA LEU A 150 18.55 -10.63 -12.08
C LEU A 150 19.41 -11.89 -12.16
N PRO A 151 20.06 -12.16 -13.31
CA PRO A 151 20.83 -13.38 -13.45
C PRO A 151 21.92 -13.43 -12.38
N TYR A 152 22.07 -14.60 -11.75
CA TYR A 152 23.16 -14.88 -10.83
C TYR A 152 24.49 -14.85 -11.60
N SER A 153 25.10 -13.68 -11.70
CA SER A 153 26.46 -13.54 -12.21
C SER A 153 27.43 -14.31 -11.32
N ALA A 154 28.52 -14.82 -11.88
CA ALA A 154 29.58 -15.50 -11.14
C ALA A 154 30.35 -14.54 -10.21
N SER A 155 30.32 -13.25 -10.50
CA SER A 155 30.90 -12.16 -9.72
C SER A 155 29.84 -11.11 -9.37
N PRO A 156 29.97 -10.42 -8.22
CA PRO A 156 29.12 -9.28 -7.90
C PRO A 156 29.20 -8.26 -9.06
N PRO A 157 28.05 -7.69 -9.50
CA PRO A 157 28.09 -6.62 -10.49
C PRO A 157 28.96 -5.47 -9.97
N SER A 158 29.60 -4.71 -10.86
CA SER A 158 30.41 -3.57 -10.39
C SER A 158 29.51 -2.64 -9.58
N LEU A 159 29.84 -2.50 -8.29
CA LEU A 159 29.04 -1.82 -7.27
C LEU A 159 29.16 -0.30 -7.43
N THR A 160 29.02 0.21 -8.64
CA THR A 160 28.95 1.64 -8.89
C THR A 160 27.55 2.12 -8.51
N HIS A 161 27.47 3.17 -7.68
CA HIS A 161 26.22 3.87 -7.36
C HIS A 161 25.66 4.68 -8.55
N GLN A 162 25.90 4.22 -9.78
CA GLN A 162 25.32 4.84 -10.96
C GLN A 162 23.92 4.25 -11.18
N PRO A 163 22.88 5.07 -11.38
CA PRO A 163 21.52 4.60 -11.65
C PRO A 163 21.39 3.62 -12.82
N SER A 164 22.35 3.65 -13.75
CA SER A 164 22.43 2.76 -14.91
C SER A 164 23.10 1.41 -14.64
N SER A 165 23.71 1.20 -13.46
CA SER A 165 24.39 -0.05 -13.12
C SER A 165 23.38 -1.13 -12.70
N PRO A 166 23.55 -2.40 -13.10
CA PRO A 166 22.79 -3.52 -12.53
C PRO A 166 22.88 -3.61 -11.00
N ALA A 167 23.97 -3.10 -10.39
CA ALA A 167 24.15 -3.02 -8.94
C ALA A 167 23.19 -2.01 -8.28
N TRP A 168 22.74 -0.98 -9.00
CA TRP A 168 21.80 0.02 -8.46
C TRP A 168 20.47 -0.59 -8.01
N LYS A 169 20.04 -1.67 -8.67
CA LYS A 169 18.85 -2.43 -8.27
C LYS A 169 18.96 -3.04 -6.87
N TYR A 170 20.17 -3.30 -6.38
CA TYR A 170 20.39 -3.79 -5.02
C TYR A 170 20.31 -2.67 -3.96
N ILE A 171 20.37 -1.41 -4.38
CA ILE A 171 20.45 -0.23 -3.50
C ILE A 171 19.10 0.48 -3.38
N LEU A 172 18.21 0.32 -4.37
CA LEU A 172 17.00 1.13 -4.52
C LEU A 172 15.97 0.94 -3.39
N TYR A 173 15.90 -0.27 -2.83
CA TYR A 173 14.71 -0.71 -2.09
C TYR A 173 14.75 -0.43 -0.59
N VAL A 174 15.91 -0.09 -0.04
CA VAL A 174 16.03 0.34 1.35
C VAL A 174 16.88 1.60 1.37
N LYS A 175 16.35 2.69 1.95
CA LYS A 175 17.08 3.94 2.20
C LYS A 175 18.12 3.72 3.30
N LEU A 176 19.12 2.89 3.02
CA LEU A 176 20.24 2.66 3.91
C LEU A 176 21.07 3.94 4.00
N PRO A 177 21.66 4.26 5.17
CA PRO A 177 22.51 5.42 5.32
C PRO A 177 23.62 5.42 4.27
N SER A 178 23.83 6.55 3.59
CA SER A 178 24.90 6.71 2.59
C SER A 178 26.31 6.54 3.15
N SER A 179 26.45 6.59 4.49
CA SER A 179 27.69 6.30 5.21
C SER A 179 28.00 4.80 5.30
N LEU A 180 27.00 3.93 5.15
CA LEU A 180 27.20 2.48 5.11
C LEU A 180 27.84 2.13 3.77
N LYS A 181 28.97 1.43 3.76
CA LYS A 181 29.64 0.97 2.52
C LYS A 181 29.64 -0.56 2.46
N GLY A 182 29.52 -1.14 1.27
CA GLY A 182 29.66 -2.57 1.04
C GLY A 182 28.43 -3.40 1.43
N TYR A 183 27.28 -2.76 1.65
CA TYR A 183 26.03 -3.47 1.90
C TYR A 183 25.53 -4.18 0.63
N GLU A 184 25.88 -3.67 -0.55
CA GLU A 184 25.52 -4.25 -1.84
C GLU A 184 26.11 -5.66 -2.02
N GLU A 185 27.35 -5.85 -1.57
CA GLU A 185 27.98 -7.17 -1.55
C GLU A 185 27.21 -8.13 -0.65
N ASN A 186 26.77 -7.67 0.53
CA ASN A 186 25.97 -8.50 1.43
C ASN A 186 24.62 -8.88 0.81
N ILE A 187 23.91 -7.94 0.18
CA ILE A 187 22.64 -8.23 -0.50
C ILE A 187 22.88 -9.19 -1.66
N TYR A 188 23.96 -9.02 -2.43
CA TYR A 188 24.33 -9.95 -3.49
C TYR A 188 24.61 -11.36 -2.96
N GLN A 189 25.37 -11.51 -1.87
CA GLN A 189 25.62 -12.82 -1.25
C GLN A 189 24.35 -13.47 -0.69
N LEU A 190 23.42 -12.69 -0.15
CA LEU A 190 22.11 -13.17 0.27
C LEU A 190 21.27 -13.61 -0.94
N HIS A 191 21.19 -12.78 -1.98
CA HIS A 191 20.47 -13.09 -3.21
C HIS A 191 20.99 -14.38 -3.86
N ARG A 192 22.31 -14.62 -3.90
CA ARG A 192 22.89 -15.90 -4.38
C ARG A 192 22.37 -17.12 -3.64
N LYS A 193 22.07 -17.01 -2.34
CA LYS A 193 21.50 -18.11 -1.54
C LYS A 193 20.03 -18.37 -1.87
N LEU A 194 19.34 -17.42 -2.49
CA LEU A 194 17.96 -17.54 -2.94
C LEU A 194 17.85 -18.18 -4.35
N LYS A 195 18.97 -18.65 -4.92
CA LYS A 195 18.99 -19.26 -6.26
C LYS A 195 17.98 -20.40 -6.39
N GLY A 196 17.09 -20.26 -7.37
CA GLY A 196 16.04 -21.23 -7.68
C GLY A 196 14.71 -20.98 -6.96
N MET A 197 14.66 -20.02 -6.03
CA MET A 197 13.41 -19.57 -5.41
C MET A 197 12.55 -18.86 -6.44
N LYS A 198 11.26 -19.20 -6.50
CA LYS A 198 10.32 -18.54 -7.42
C LYS A 198 9.94 -17.15 -6.90
N PRO A 199 9.54 -16.20 -7.78
CA PRO A 199 9.08 -14.88 -7.36
C PRO A 199 8.03 -14.88 -6.24
N ALA A 200 6.93 -15.61 -6.42
CA ALA A 200 5.87 -15.73 -5.42
C ALA A 200 6.37 -16.31 -4.07
N GLU A 201 7.40 -17.15 -4.08
CA GLU A 201 8.00 -17.70 -2.87
C GLU A 201 8.89 -16.67 -2.17
N ALA A 202 9.63 -15.85 -2.93
CA ALA A 202 10.42 -14.75 -2.39
C ALA A 202 9.53 -13.68 -1.76
N GLU A 203 8.44 -13.32 -2.43
CA GLU A 203 7.42 -12.39 -1.94
C GLU A 203 6.76 -12.91 -0.67
N PHE A 204 6.39 -14.19 -0.63
CA PHE A 204 5.82 -14.80 0.57
C PHE A 204 6.80 -14.85 1.73
N ASN A 205 8.06 -15.21 1.49
CA ASN A 205 9.10 -15.23 2.53
C ASN A 205 9.42 -13.82 3.05
N PHE A 206 9.39 -12.81 2.17
CA PHE A 206 9.46 -11.40 2.56
C PHE A 206 8.33 -11.07 3.53
N LEU A 207 7.08 -11.39 3.18
CA LEU A 207 5.91 -11.09 4.01
C LEU A 207 5.96 -11.80 5.35
N LYS A 208 6.33 -13.09 5.36
CA LYS A 208 6.47 -13.89 6.58
C LYS A 208 7.51 -13.29 7.52
N LYS A 209 8.61 -12.77 6.99
CA LYS A 209 9.62 -12.09 7.80
C LYS A 209 9.11 -10.73 8.28
N ALA A 210 8.48 -9.95 7.41
CA ALA A 210 7.93 -8.64 7.74
C ALA A 210 6.87 -8.73 8.84
N SER A 211 5.99 -9.73 8.82
CA SER A 211 4.93 -9.89 9.83
C SER A 211 5.44 -10.21 11.24
N THR A 212 6.72 -10.57 11.39
CA THR A 212 7.36 -10.72 12.70
C THR A 212 7.81 -9.40 13.32
N LEU A 213 7.84 -8.32 12.54
CA LEU A 213 8.30 -7.01 13.00
C LEU A 213 7.19 -6.28 13.75
N PRO A 214 7.48 -5.65 14.91
CA PRO A 214 6.48 -4.89 15.65
C PRO A 214 5.83 -3.76 14.85
N SER A 215 6.54 -3.20 13.87
CA SER A 215 6.10 -2.12 12.98
C SER A 215 5.22 -2.58 11.82
N PHE A 216 4.98 -3.88 11.66
CA PHE A 216 4.21 -4.43 10.55
C PHE A 216 2.75 -4.01 10.59
N GLY A 217 2.29 -3.38 9.51
CA GLY A 217 0.89 -2.93 9.38
C GLY A 217 0.51 -1.76 10.29
N ILE A 218 1.49 -1.14 10.96
CA ILE A 218 1.26 0.02 11.81
C ILE A 218 1.14 1.29 10.94
N ASP A 219 -0.01 1.97 11.07
CA ASP A 219 -0.24 3.31 10.53
C ASP A 219 -0.29 4.28 11.72
N PRO A 220 0.83 4.95 12.07
CA PRO A 220 0.90 5.75 13.29
C PRO A 220 0.32 7.15 13.10
N TYR A 221 -0.53 7.56 14.02
CA TYR A 221 -0.97 8.94 14.21
C TYR A 221 0.09 9.73 14.97
N ILE A 222 0.51 10.85 14.40
CA ILE A 222 1.39 11.80 15.06
C ILE A 222 0.56 12.61 16.06
N VAL A 223 0.93 12.57 17.34
CA VAL A 223 0.30 13.36 18.40
C VAL A 223 1.36 14.02 19.29
N GLN A 224 0.92 14.95 20.12
CA GLN A 224 1.76 15.61 21.13
C GLN A 224 1.27 15.22 22.53
N ASP A 225 2.20 14.98 23.44
CA ASP A 225 1.88 14.78 24.85
C ASP A 225 1.61 16.11 25.58
N ILE A 226 1.33 16.02 26.88
CA ILE A 226 1.10 17.20 27.74
C ILE A 226 2.32 18.11 27.90
N LYS A 227 3.52 17.64 27.55
CA LYS A 227 4.78 18.40 27.60
C LYS A 227 5.11 19.04 26.25
N GLY A 228 4.36 18.71 25.20
CA GLY A 228 4.59 19.15 23.82
C GLY A 228 5.54 18.24 23.04
N ASP A 229 5.96 17.11 23.61
CA ASP A 229 6.82 16.14 22.93
C ASP A 229 5.99 15.34 21.92
N GLN A 230 6.53 15.18 20.71
CA GLN A 230 5.89 14.42 19.65
C GLN A 230 6.02 12.92 19.92
N LEU A 231 4.91 12.20 19.86
CA LEU A 231 4.89 10.73 19.86
C LEU A 231 3.97 10.21 18.77
N TYR A 232 4.09 8.91 18.52
CA TYR A 232 3.31 8.21 17.52
C TYR A 232 2.36 7.25 18.23
N LEU A 233 1.07 7.29 17.91
CA LEU A 233 0.06 6.35 18.41
C LEU A 233 -0.42 5.47 17.29
N THR A 234 -0.58 4.19 17.54
CA THR A 234 -1.18 3.28 16.56
C THR A 234 -2.12 2.29 17.21
N VAL A 235 -3.01 1.73 16.39
CA VAL A 235 -3.98 0.74 16.80
C VAL A 235 -3.50 -0.62 16.33
N THR A 236 -3.46 -1.58 17.24
CA THR A 236 -3.08 -2.97 17.01
C THR A 236 -4.23 -3.89 17.43
N PRO A 237 -4.25 -5.16 17.00
CA PRO A 237 -5.24 -6.12 17.48
C PRO A 237 -5.29 -6.28 19.01
N GLN A 238 -4.20 -5.98 19.73
CA GLN A 238 -4.16 -6.06 21.20
C GLN A 238 -4.61 -4.78 21.91
N GLY A 239 -4.59 -3.61 21.24
CA GLY A 239 -4.84 -2.32 21.87
C GLY A 239 -4.18 -1.15 21.15
N ILE A 240 -4.07 0.00 21.84
CA ILE A 240 -3.35 1.18 21.34
C ILE A 240 -1.90 1.14 21.81
N VAL A 241 -0.93 1.36 20.92
CA VAL A 241 0.51 1.35 21.25
C VAL A 241 1.11 2.73 20.95
N SER A 242 1.92 3.25 21.87
CA SER A 242 2.69 4.47 21.66
C SER A 242 4.14 4.17 21.27
N PHE A 243 4.70 4.96 20.36
CA PHE A 243 6.10 4.89 19.92
C PHE A 243 6.80 6.23 20.10
N VAL A 244 8.04 6.17 20.57
CA VAL A 244 9.00 7.30 20.62
C VAL A 244 10.30 6.79 20.00
N ASP A 245 10.87 7.56 19.07
CA ASP A 245 12.10 7.20 18.34
C ASP A 245 12.07 5.77 17.78
N ASN A 246 10.95 5.39 17.15
CA ASN A 246 10.72 4.07 16.56
C ASN A 246 10.77 2.89 17.55
N GLN A 247 10.66 3.14 18.86
CA GLN A 247 10.54 2.13 19.90
C GLN A 247 9.17 2.20 20.57
N ALA A 248 8.53 1.04 20.75
CA ALA A 248 7.29 0.94 21.48
C ALA A 248 7.53 1.29 22.96
N THR A 249 6.77 2.25 23.48
CA THR A 249 6.92 2.75 24.85
C THR A 249 5.82 2.25 25.78
N ASN A 250 4.56 2.32 25.36
CA ASN A 250 3.42 1.86 26.16
C ASN A 250 2.41 1.10 25.29
N THR A 251 1.67 0.19 25.92
CA THR A 251 0.53 -0.53 25.33
C THR A 251 -0.69 -0.38 26.22
N TYR A 252 -1.78 0.11 25.64
CA TYR A 252 -3.10 0.27 26.25
C TYR A 252 -4.01 -0.81 25.68
N TYR A 253 -4.18 -1.92 26.40
CA TYR A 253 -5.04 -3.03 25.97
C TYR A 253 -6.53 -2.63 25.92
N TRP A 254 -7.30 -3.32 25.07
CA TRP A 254 -8.75 -3.11 24.90
C TRP A 254 -9.56 -3.26 26.19
#